data_AF-A0A9P8BBA7-F1
#
_entry.id   AF-A0A9P8BBA7-F1
#
_cell.length_a   1.000
_cell.length_b   1.000
_cell.length_c   1.000
_cell.angle_alpha   90.00
_cell.angle_beta   90.00
_cell.angle_gamma   90.00
#
_symmetry.space_group_name_H-M   'P 1'
#
loop_
_entity.id
_entity.type
_entity.pdbx_description
1 polymer ?
#
loop_
_entity_poly.entity_id
_entity_poly.type
_entity_poly.pdbx_seq_one_letter_code
_entity_poly.pdbx_strand_id
1 'polypeptide(L)'
;MSNTVSKYESHINDGDQKDTGPQVDANRYNHGKENAHAPFDLKDDRSLADRAAASVQRETEEDAAVAEAHAKPPTAAALQHSNKPSRGAEIDERIQKDEERELEHKGKI
;
A
#
# COMPACT_ATOMS: atom_id res chain seq x y z
N MET A 1 -46.35 7.64 -50.49
CA MET A 1 -45.01 7.94 -49.94
C MET A 1 -44.68 6.80 -48.98
N SER A 2 -43.87 5.85 -49.45
CA SER A 2 -43.42 4.69 -48.67
C SER A 2 -42.35 5.14 -47.67
N ASN A 3 -42.62 4.98 -46.37
CA ASN A 3 -41.60 5.11 -45.35
C ASN A 3 -41.10 3.72 -44.96
N THR A 4 -39.89 3.43 -45.41
CA THR A 4 -39.06 2.29 -45.02
C THR A 4 -38.63 2.45 -43.55
N VAL A 5 -39.16 1.61 -42.66
CA VAL A 5 -38.65 1.50 -41.30
C VAL A 5 -37.45 0.56 -41.31
N SER A 6 -36.31 1.11 -40.90
CA SER A 6 -35.01 0.46 -40.87
C SER A 6 -34.98 -0.70 -39.88
N LYS A 7 -34.71 -1.87 -40.46
CA LYS A 7 -34.14 -3.10 -39.92
C LYS A 7 -33.28 -2.90 -38.65
N TYR A 8 -33.70 -3.51 -37.53
CA TYR A 8 -32.81 -3.91 -36.44
C TYR A 8 -32.80 -5.44 -36.39
N GLU A 9 -31.73 -6.02 -36.95
CA GLU A 9 -31.37 -7.43 -36.79
C GLU A 9 -30.99 -7.69 -35.33
N SER A 10 -31.83 -8.43 -34.61
CA SER A 10 -31.50 -9.01 -33.31
C SER A 10 -31.02 -10.44 -33.52
N HIS A 11 -29.76 -10.62 -33.88
CA HIS A 11 -29.12 -11.93 -33.85
C HIS A 11 -27.66 -11.75 -33.44
N ILE A 12 -27.28 -12.19 -32.24
CA ILE A 12 -26.17 -13.13 -31.97
C ILE A 12 -26.41 -13.73 -30.56
N ASN A 13 -27.00 -14.93 -30.57
CA ASN A 13 -26.56 -16.12 -29.83
C ASN A 13 -26.12 -15.97 -28.35
N ASP A 14 -27.08 -15.91 -27.42
CA ASP A 14 -26.89 -16.20 -25.98
C ASP A 14 -26.76 -17.72 -25.72
N GLY A 15 -26.00 -18.42 -26.56
CA GLY A 15 -25.88 -19.89 -26.52
C GLY A 15 -24.45 -20.44 -26.52
N ASP A 16 -23.43 -19.58 -26.62
CA ASP A 16 -22.02 -20.02 -26.74
C ASP A 16 -21.06 -19.16 -25.91
N GLN A 17 -21.26 -19.14 -24.59
CA GLN A 17 -20.23 -18.68 -23.65
C GLN A 17 -19.90 -19.78 -22.64
N LYS A 18 -18.95 -20.63 -23.07
CA LYS A 18 -17.94 -21.38 -22.30
C LYS A 18 -18.36 -22.03 -20.98
N ASP A 19 -18.23 -23.35 -20.93
CA ASP A 19 -17.96 -24.10 -19.71
C ASP A 19 -16.84 -23.40 -18.91
N THR A 20 -17.21 -22.72 -17.84
CA THR A 20 -16.25 -22.19 -16.87
C THR A 20 -15.81 -23.38 -16.03
N GLY A 21 -14.81 -24.10 -16.52
CA GLY A 21 -14.14 -25.16 -15.79
C GLY A 21 -13.84 -24.74 -14.35
N PRO A 22 -13.65 -25.70 -13.43
CA PRO A 22 -13.77 -25.49 -11.99
C PRO A 22 -13.05 -24.22 -11.54
N GLN A 23 -13.80 -23.32 -10.90
CA GLN A 23 -13.30 -22.03 -10.37
C GLN A 23 -11.95 -22.27 -9.70
N VAL A 24 -10.89 -21.87 -10.39
CA VAL A 24 -9.54 -21.96 -9.87
C VAL A 24 -9.43 -20.89 -8.81
N ASP A 25 -9.37 -21.30 -7.54
CA ASP A 25 -9.18 -20.36 -6.43
C ASP A 25 -7.93 -19.52 -6.70
N ALA A 26 -8.16 -18.23 -6.97
CA ALA A 26 -7.14 -17.26 -7.31
C ALA A 26 -6.13 -17.08 -6.17
N ASN A 27 -6.47 -17.50 -4.94
CA ASN A 27 -5.59 -17.43 -3.80
C ASN A 27 -4.54 -18.55 -3.78
N ARG A 28 -4.66 -19.58 -4.63
CA ARG A 28 -3.72 -20.71 -4.62
C ARG A 28 -2.27 -20.35 -4.93
N TYR A 29 -2.05 -19.20 -5.56
CA TYR A 29 -0.70 -18.70 -5.88
C TYR A 29 -0.28 -17.50 -5.02
N ASN A 30 -1.15 -17.02 -4.12
CA ASN A 30 -0.93 -15.80 -3.33
C ASN A 30 -0.53 -16.07 -1.87
N HIS A 31 -0.42 -17.32 -1.44
CA HIS A 31 -0.11 -17.66 -0.04
C HIS A 31 1.30 -18.23 0.09
N GLY A 32 2.16 -17.51 0.84
CA GLY A 32 3.38 -18.08 1.40
C GLY A 32 3.03 -19.05 2.53
N LYS A 33 3.91 -20.00 2.83
CA LYS A 33 3.73 -20.91 3.98
C LYS A 33 3.61 -20.09 5.27
N GLU A 34 2.68 -20.46 6.14
CA GLU A 34 2.54 -19.83 7.46
C GLU A 34 3.89 -19.86 8.20
N ASN A 35 4.27 -18.73 8.81
CA ASN A 35 5.52 -18.54 9.54
C ASN A 35 6.82 -18.67 8.71
N ALA A 36 6.76 -18.56 7.37
CA ALA A 36 7.96 -18.58 6.52
C ALA A 36 8.99 -17.47 6.85
N HIS A 37 8.60 -16.43 7.59
CA HIS A 37 9.46 -15.32 8.02
C HIS A 37 9.70 -15.30 9.53
N ALA A 38 9.41 -16.39 10.24
CA ALA A 38 9.61 -16.43 11.68
C ALA A 38 11.11 -16.31 12.03
N PRO A 39 11.49 -15.43 12.96
CA PRO A 39 12.90 -15.29 13.35
C PRO A 39 13.43 -16.55 14.04
N PHE A 40 12.56 -17.38 14.62
CA PHE A 40 12.90 -18.61 15.34
C PHE A 40 12.53 -19.89 14.58
N ASP A 41 12.65 -19.89 13.25
CA ASP A 41 12.43 -21.10 12.47
C ASP A 41 13.43 -22.20 12.87
N LEU A 42 12.91 -23.41 13.09
CA LEU A 42 13.70 -24.61 13.38
C LEU A 42 14.54 -25.05 12.17
N LYS A 43 14.19 -24.58 10.96
CA LYS A 43 14.90 -24.83 9.71
C LYS A 43 15.87 -23.73 9.31
N ASP A 44 16.03 -22.71 10.15
CA ASP A 44 16.99 -21.64 9.92
C ASP A 44 18.38 -22.05 10.41
N ASP A 45 19.33 -22.12 9.48
CA ASP A 45 20.71 -22.53 9.70
C ASP A 45 21.59 -21.44 10.34
N ARG A 46 21.06 -20.24 10.59
CA ARG A 46 21.80 -19.16 11.28
C ARG A 46 22.11 -19.55 12.72
N SER A 47 23.30 -19.12 13.20
CA SER A 47 23.65 -19.31 14.61
C SER A 47 22.77 -18.44 15.53
N LEU A 48 22.72 -18.78 16.82
CA LEU A 48 21.97 -18.00 17.81
C LEU A 48 22.47 -16.55 17.89
N ALA A 49 23.79 -16.34 17.78
CA ALA A 49 24.41 -15.02 17.79
C ALA A 49 24.00 -14.20 16.55
N ASP A 50 24.03 -14.81 15.37
CA ASP A 50 23.64 -14.13 14.12
C ASP A 50 22.15 -13.78 14.11
N ARG A 51 21.31 -14.67 14.66
CA ARG A 51 19.87 -14.43 14.79
C ARG A 51 19.57 -13.25 15.71
N ALA A 52 20.26 -13.18 16.85
CA ALA A 52 20.13 -12.08 17.82
C ALA A 52 20.65 -10.76 17.23
N ALA A 53 21.79 -10.78 16.53
CA ALA A 53 22.29 -9.59 15.84
C ALA A 53 21.28 -9.12 14.79
N ALA A 54 20.72 -10.04 14.00
CA ALA A 54 19.75 -9.70 12.97
C ALA A 54 18.41 -9.19 13.53
N SER A 55 17.98 -9.59 14.72
CA SER A 55 16.78 -9.00 15.36
C SER A 55 17.04 -7.58 15.82
N VAL A 56 18.17 -7.31 16.46
CA VAL A 56 18.54 -5.95 16.89
C VAL A 56 18.64 -5.01 15.70
N GLN A 57 19.28 -5.45 14.61
CA GLN A 57 19.36 -4.62 13.41
C GLN A 57 17.98 -4.30 12.83
N ARG A 58 17.08 -5.28 12.76
CA ARG A 58 15.69 -5.02 12.32
C ARG A 58 14.98 -4.01 13.22
N GLU A 59 15.07 -4.13 14.53
CA GLU A 59 14.48 -3.16 15.46
C GLU A 59 15.02 -1.76 15.21
N THR A 60 16.35 -1.61 15.05
CA THR A 60 16.95 -0.29 14.78
C THR A 60 16.56 0.28 13.41
N GLU A 61 16.44 -0.57 12.39
CA GLU A 61 16.01 -0.17 11.05
C GLU A 61 14.53 0.22 11.04
N GLU A 62 13.68 -0.51 11.77
CA GLU A 62 12.26 -0.19 11.95
C GLU A 62 12.10 1.14 12.69
N ASP A 63 12.80 1.35 13.79
CA ASP A 63 12.78 2.62 14.53
C ASP A 63 13.26 3.79 13.67
N ALA A 64 14.34 3.60 12.90
CA ALA A 64 14.85 4.60 11.97
C ALA A 64 13.84 4.91 10.85
N ALA A 65 13.21 3.88 10.28
CA ALA A 65 12.20 4.03 9.24
C ALA A 65 10.95 4.74 9.76
N VAL A 66 10.50 4.44 10.99
CA VAL A 66 9.39 5.11 11.66
C VAL A 66 9.74 6.57 11.92
N ALA A 67 10.93 6.86 12.45
CA ALA A 67 11.39 8.23 12.66
C ALA A 67 11.46 9.02 11.34
N GLU A 68 11.98 8.42 10.27
CA GLU A 68 12.04 9.04 8.94
C GLU A 68 10.64 9.27 8.36
N ALA A 69 9.70 8.34 8.58
CA ALA A 69 8.31 8.49 8.15
C ALA A 69 7.62 9.64 8.89
N HIS A 70 7.88 9.81 10.20
CA HIS A 70 7.34 10.90 11.00
C HIS A 70 7.93 12.27 10.66
N ALA A 71 9.16 12.33 10.17
CA ALA A 71 9.80 13.57 9.75
C ALA A 71 9.24 14.13 8.42
N LYS A 72 8.58 13.29 7.61
CA LYS A 72 8.02 13.71 6.33
C LYS A 72 6.71 14.48 6.53
N PRO A 73 6.43 15.49 5.68
CA PRO A 73 5.17 16.20 5.77
C PRO A 73 3.99 15.27 5.46
N PRO A 74 2.81 15.48 6.08
CA PRO A 74 1.66 14.59 5.91
C PRO A 74 1.14 14.56 4.45
N THR A 75 1.47 15.56 3.64
CA THR A 75 1.13 15.62 2.20
C THR A 75 2.09 14.84 1.30
N ALA A 76 3.25 14.40 1.80
CA ALA A 76 4.30 13.78 1.00
C ALA A 76 3.83 12.52 0.26
N ALA A 77 3.11 11.62 0.95
CA ALA A 77 2.67 10.36 0.36
C ALA A 77 1.75 10.59 -0.86
N ALA A 78 0.82 11.54 -0.76
CA ALA A 78 -0.07 11.87 -1.88
C ALA A 78 0.71 12.44 -3.07
N LEU A 79 1.64 13.37 -2.81
CA LEU A 79 2.47 13.99 -3.84
C LEU A 79 3.38 12.97 -4.54
N GLN A 80 3.99 12.04 -3.79
CA GLN A 80 4.81 10.96 -4.34
C GLN A 80 4.02 10.06 -5.29
N HIS A 81 2.75 9.80 -4.97
CA HIS A 81 1.84 9.04 -5.83
C HIS A 81 1.14 9.88 -6.90
N SER A 82 1.56 11.13 -7.14
CA SER A 82 0.92 12.05 -8.10
C SER A 82 -0.57 12.29 -7.84
N ASN A 83 -1.00 12.15 -6.59
CA ASN A 83 -2.36 12.37 -6.12
C ASN A 83 -2.47 13.72 -5.41
N LYS A 84 -3.70 14.27 -5.37
CA LYS A 84 -3.98 15.44 -4.54
C LYS A 84 -4.01 15.03 -3.05
N PRO A 85 -3.31 15.75 -2.15
CA PRO A 85 -3.42 15.49 -0.71
C PRO A 85 -4.84 15.71 -0.20
N SER A 86 -5.17 15.02 0.90
CA SER A 86 -6.45 15.21 1.56
C SER A 86 -6.50 16.57 2.26
N ARG A 87 -7.71 17.11 2.46
CA ARG A 87 -7.90 18.37 3.19
C ARG A 87 -7.32 18.32 4.61
N GLY A 88 -7.36 17.15 5.26
CA GLY A 88 -6.75 16.96 6.58
C GLY A 88 -5.23 17.13 6.52
N ALA A 89 -4.58 16.41 5.60
CA ALA A 89 -3.13 16.49 5.43
C ALA A 89 -2.64 17.91 5.09
N GLU A 90 -3.39 18.66 4.27
CA GLU A 90 -3.08 20.06 3.98
C GLU A 90 -3.18 20.97 5.23
N ILE A 91 -4.16 20.71 6.11
CA ILE A 91 -4.33 21.46 7.37
C ILE A 91 -3.23 21.11 8.36
N ASP A 92 -2.91 19.83 8.49
CA ASP A 92 -1.87 19.35 9.41
C ASP A 92 -0.51 19.92 9.02
N GLU A 93 -0.16 19.93 7.72
CA GLU A 93 1.08 20.54 7.24
C GLU A 93 1.14 22.05 7.54
N ARG A 94 0.00 22.75 7.41
CA ARG A 94 -0.06 24.18 7.74
C ARG A 94 0.15 24.42 9.24
N ILE A 95 -0.50 23.62 10.09
CA ILE A 95 -0.35 23.72 11.55
C ILE A 95 1.11 23.48 11.95
N GLN A 96 1.75 22.43 11.41
CA GLN A 96 3.17 22.15 11.67
C GLN A 96 4.07 23.35 11.32
N LYS A 97 3.85 23.97 10.16
CA LYS A 97 4.60 25.17 9.73
C LYS A 97 4.31 26.41 10.57
N ASP A 98 3.08 26.56 11.07
CA ASP A 98 2.71 27.66 11.96
C ASP A 98 3.37 27.49 13.34
N GLU A 99 3.37 26.27 13.87
CA GLU A 99 4.00 25.91 15.14
C GLU A 99 5.52 26.07 15.10
N GLU A 100 6.18 25.64 14.01
CA GLU A 100 7.63 25.79 13.83
C GLU A 100 8.03 27.28 13.85
N ARG A 101 7.32 28.13 13.11
CA ARG A 101 7.55 29.59 13.10
C ARG A 101 7.31 30.24 14.47
N GLU A 102 6.30 29.78 15.21
CA GLU A 102 6.04 30.22 16.58
C GLU A 102 7.16 29.81 17.55
N LEU A 103 7.73 28.62 17.37
CA LEU A 103 8.85 28.13 18.18
C LEU A 103 10.14 28.91 17.90
N GLU A 104 10.43 29.19 16.63
CA GLU A 104 11.53 30.08 16.20
C GLU A 104 11.38 31.47 16.80
N HIS A 105 10.18 32.08 16.69
CA HIS A 105 9.92 33.40 17.26
C HIS A 105 10.07 33.43 18.79
N LYS A 106 9.73 32.33 19.46
CA LYS A 106 9.88 32.17 20.92
C LYS A 106 11.31 31.81 21.34
N GLY A 107 12.26 31.66 20.40
CA GLY A 107 13.64 31.25 20.67
C GLY A 107 13.74 29.88 21.34
N LYS A 108 12.79 28.99 21.08
CA LYS A 108 12.73 27.64 21.65
C LYS A 108 13.42 26.58 20.79
N ILE A 109 13.95 27.00 19.64
CA ILE A 109 14.74 26.24 18.67
C ILE A 109 15.89 27.16 18.22
#